data_AF-A0A4Y2AGN5-F1
#
_entry.id   AF-A0A4Y2AGN5-F1
#
_cell.length_a   1.000
_cell.length_b   1.000
_cell.length_c   1.000
_cell.angle_alpha   90.00
_cell.angle_beta   90.00
_cell.angle_gamma   90.00
#
_symmetry.space_group_name_H-M   'P 1'
#
loop_
_entity.id
_entity.type
_entity.pdbx_description
1 polymer ?
#
loop_
_entity_poly.entity_id
_entity_poly.type
_entity_poly.pdbx_seq_one_letter_code
_entity_poly.pdbx_strand_id
1 'polypeptide(L)'
;MACKFDVTVLCELVEARPCLWDKRSASYKNEVVRERSWEEIFTFLDDEYDAKTSSEKKETGEKIMNKWTNIRDAFIRSLKSKSGQAAKKKLHLS
;
A
#
# COMPACT_ATOMS: atom_id res chain seq x y z
N MET A 1 -9.59 -15.83 11.70
CA MET A 1 -9.38 -16.05 10.25
C MET A 1 -8.37 -15.03 9.76
N ALA A 2 -7.09 -15.38 9.68
CA ALA A 2 -6.06 -14.47 9.19
C ALA A 2 -6.11 -14.49 7.66
N CYS A 3 -6.48 -13.37 7.03
CA CYS A 3 -6.29 -13.21 5.59
C CYS A 3 -4.78 -13.33 5.32
N LYS A 4 -4.37 -14.39 4.61
CA LYS A 4 -2.97 -14.78 4.39
C LYS A 4 -2.31 -13.95 3.29
N PHE A 5 -2.19 -12.64 3.47
CA PHE A 5 -1.33 -11.84 2.59
C PHE A 5 -0.28 -11.12 3.44
N ASP A 6 0.98 -11.23 3.02
CA ASP A 6 2.09 -10.63 3.74
C ASP A 6 2.22 -9.15 3.35
N VAL A 7 2.20 -8.27 4.36
CA VAL A 7 2.33 -6.82 4.14
C VAL A 7 3.71 -6.44 3.59
N THR A 8 4.73 -7.25 3.85
CA THR A 8 6.09 -7.08 3.33
C THR A 8 6.08 -7.30 1.83
N VAL A 9 5.50 -8.42 1.38
CA VAL A 9 5.37 -8.75 -0.04
C VAL A 9 4.53 -7.70 -0.78
N LEU A 10 3.42 -7.24 -0.17
CA LEU A 10 2.64 -6.13 -0.72
C LEU A 10 3.50 -4.88 -0.93
N CYS A 11 4.34 -4.52 0.05
CA CYS A 11 5.21 -3.35 -0.04
C CYS A 11 6.25 -3.51 -1.15
N GLU A 12 6.89 -4.68 -1.27
CA GLU A 12 7.88 -4.96 -2.32
C GLU A 12 7.26 -4.88 -3.71
N LEU A 13 6.09 -5.48 -3.91
CA LEU A 13 5.39 -5.47 -5.20
C LEU A 13 4.91 -4.08 -5.61
N VAL A 14 4.49 -3.25 -4.65
CA VAL A 14 4.11 -1.86 -4.92
C VAL A 14 5.33 -0.99 -5.15
N GLU A 15 6.41 -1.16 -4.37
CA GLU A 15 7.66 -0.43 -4.55
C GLU A 15 8.25 -0.66 -5.94
N ALA A 16 8.24 -1.91 -6.42
CA ALA A 16 8.66 -2.28 -7.78
C ALA A 16 7.81 -1.62 -8.89
N ARG A 17 6.61 -1.11 -8.57
CA ARG A 17 5.65 -0.54 -9.52
C ARG A 17 5.42 0.95 -9.24
N PRO A 18 6.26 1.87 -9.80
CA PRO A 18 6.12 3.30 -9.58
C PRO A 18 4.79 3.87 -10.11
N CYS A 19 4.10 3.19 -11.03
CA CYS A 19 2.75 3.56 -11.47
C CYS A 19 1.70 3.60 -10.34
N LEU A 20 1.94 2.93 -9.21
CA LEU A 20 1.00 2.86 -8.09
C LEU A 20 1.23 3.92 -7.01
N TRP A 21 2.49 4.32 -6.80
CA TRP A 21 2.87 5.23 -5.71
C TRP A 21 3.52 6.53 -6.18
N ASP A 22 4.19 6.53 -7.33
CA ASP A 22 4.91 7.68 -7.85
C ASP A 22 3.96 8.60 -8.64
N LYS A 23 3.49 9.66 -7.99
CA LYS A 23 2.62 10.68 -8.60
C LYS A 23 3.31 11.51 -9.69
N ARG A 24 4.64 11.42 -9.82
CA ARG A 24 5.44 12.18 -10.79
C ARG A 24 5.64 11.38 -12.09
N SER A 25 5.41 10.06 -12.04
CA SER A 25 5.45 9.18 -13.18
C SER A 25 4.27 9.43 -14.12
N ALA A 26 4.56 9.55 -15.42
CA ALA A 26 3.52 9.69 -16.46
C ALA A 26 2.53 8.52 -16.44
N SER A 27 2.99 7.33 -16.02
CA SER A 27 2.18 6.12 -15.91
C SER A 27 1.13 6.18 -14.79
N TYR A 28 1.29 7.06 -13.80
CA TYR A 28 0.31 7.23 -12.71
C TYR A 28 -1.03 7.81 -13.20
N LYS A 29 -1.00 8.64 -14.25
CA LYS A 29 -2.22 9.15 -14.89
C LYS A 29 -2.98 8.08 -15.68
N ASN A 30 -2.34 6.95 -15.99
CA ASN A 30 -2.96 5.91 -16.78
C ASN A 30 -3.72 4.94 -15.85
N GLU A 31 -5.04 5.07 -15.82
CA GLU A 31 -5.92 4.21 -15.04
C GLU A 31 -5.76 2.73 -15.39
N VAL A 32 -5.57 2.41 -16.68
CA VAL A 32 -5.42 1.04 -17.17
C VAL A 32 -4.15 0.39 -16.63
N VAL A 33 -3.04 1.13 -16.60
CA VAL A 33 -1.76 0.62 -16.08
C VAL A 33 -1.85 0.37 -14.59
N ARG A 34 -2.53 1.25 -13.86
CA ARG A 34 -2.75 1.12 -12.41
C ARG A 34 -3.64 -0.06 -12.09
N GLU A 35 -4.72 -0.26 -12.83
CA GLU A 35 -5.63 -1.40 -12.64
C GLU A 35 -4.90 -2.72 -12.90
N ARG A 36 -4.20 -2.85 -14.04
CA ARG A 36 -3.37 -4.03 -14.35
C ARG A 36 -2.31 -4.30 -13.29
N SER A 37 -1.66 -3.25 -12.81
CA SER A 37 -0.63 -3.38 -11.76
C SER A 37 -1.21 -3.93 -10.46
N TRP A 38 -2.43 -3.53 -10.10
CA TRP A 38 -3.14 -4.08 -8.95
C TRP A 38 -3.59 -5.52 -9.19
N GLU A 39 -4.11 -5.84 -10.38
CA GLU A 39 -4.47 -7.21 -10.74
C GLU A 39 -3.28 -8.16 -10.60
N GLU A 40 -2.11 -7.79 -11.12
CA GLU A 40 -0.91 -8.60 -10.94
C GLU A 40 -0.53 -8.78 -9.46
N ILE A 41 -0.67 -7.73 -8.64
CA ILE A 41 -0.40 -7.81 -7.20
C ILE A 41 -1.37 -8.78 -6.53
N PHE A 42 -2.65 -8.71 -6.88
CA PHE A 42 -3.67 -9.59 -6.31
C PHE A 42 -3.42 -11.05 -6.68
N THR A 43 -3.10 -11.32 -7.94
CA THR A 43 -2.71 -12.66 -8.41
C THR A 43 -1.41 -13.15 -7.74
N PHE A 44 -0.44 -12.27 -7.49
CA PHE A 44 0.80 -12.65 -6.78
C PHE A 44 0.58 -12.94 -5.29
N LEU A 45 -0.33 -12.21 -4.65
CA LEU A 45 -0.63 -12.38 -3.22
C LEU A 45 -1.55 -13.55 -2.95
N ASP A 46 -2.37 -13.92 -3.92
CA ASP A 46 -3.40 -14.94 -3.81
C ASP A 46 -3.46 -15.70 -5.12
N ASP A 47 -2.83 -16.88 -5.15
CA ASP A 47 -2.79 -17.76 -6.33
C ASP A 47 -4.21 -18.22 -6.75
N GLU A 48 -5.13 -18.27 -5.78
CA GLU A 48 -6.55 -18.55 -6.00
C GLU A 48 -7.34 -17.29 -6.39
N TYR A 49 -6.71 -16.11 -6.51
CA TYR A 49 -7.37 -14.89 -6.94
C TYR A 49 -8.05 -15.08 -8.28
N ASP A 50 -7.43 -15.78 -9.24
CA ASP A 50 -8.05 -16.03 -10.54
C ASP A 50 -9.33 -16.86 -10.43
N ALA A 51 -9.33 -17.86 -9.54
CA ALA A 51 -10.45 -18.75 -9.25
C ALA A 51 -11.57 -18.10 -8.43
N LYS A 52 -11.32 -16.95 -7.79
CA LYS A 52 -12.31 -16.21 -7.00
C LYS A 52 -13.38 -15.56 -7.85
N THR A 53 -14.57 -15.45 -7.28
CA THR A 53 -15.69 -14.73 -7.89
C THR A 53 -15.41 -13.22 -7.96
N SER A 54 -16.05 -12.52 -8.89
CA SER A 54 -15.90 -11.06 -9.05
C SER A 54 -16.19 -10.28 -7.76
N SER A 55 -17.08 -10.78 -6.90
CA SER A 55 -17.37 -10.15 -5.62
C SER A 55 -16.22 -10.30 -4.62
N GLU A 56 -15.61 -11.49 -4.54
CA GLU A 56 -14.46 -11.73 -3.66
C GLU A 56 -13.20 -11.03 -4.16
N LYS A 57 -13.00 -10.97 -5.47
CA LYS A 57 -11.93 -10.19 -6.12
C LYS A 57 -12.02 -8.73 -5.69
N LYS A 58 -13.22 -8.14 -5.80
CA LYS A 58 -13.48 -6.76 -5.38
C LYS A 58 -13.22 -6.55 -3.89
N GLU A 59 -13.75 -7.43 -3.03
CA GLU A 59 -13.54 -7.32 -1.58
C GLU A 59 -12.05 -7.43 -1.19
N THR A 60 -11.34 -8.37 -1.82
CA THR A 60 -9.90 -8.59 -1.61
C THR A 60 -9.10 -7.39 -2.07
N GLY A 61 -9.41 -6.85 -3.26
CA GLY A 61 -8.76 -5.66 -3.79
C GLY A 61 -8.97 -4.45 -2.88
N GLU A 62 -10.20 -4.20 -2.42
CA GLU A 62 -10.51 -3.12 -1.47
C GLU A 62 -9.74 -3.29 -0.15
N LYS A 63 -9.66 -4.51 0.39
CA LYS A 63 -8.89 -4.81 1.61
C LYS A 63 -7.41 -4.50 1.45
N ILE A 64 -6.80 -4.95 0.35
CA ILE A 64 -5.36 -4.75 0.07
C ILE A 64 -5.07 -3.27 -0.17
N MET A 65 -5.87 -2.60 -0.99
CA MET A 65 -5.71 -1.16 -1.26
C MET A 65 -5.87 -0.32 0.00
N ASN A 66 -6.85 -0.64 0.86
CA ASN A 66 -7.04 0.03 2.13
C ASN A 66 -5.84 -0.23 3.07
N LYS A 67 -5.33 -1.46 3.13
CA LYS A 67 -4.15 -1.81 3.91
C LYS A 67 -2.91 -1.03 3.44
N TRP A 68 -2.64 -1.02 2.14
CA TRP A 68 -1.56 -0.24 1.55
C TRP A 68 -1.68 1.26 1.87
N THR A 69 -2.89 1.81 1.74
CA THR A 69 -3.14 3.23 2.07
C THR A 69 -2.81 3.53 3.52
N ASN A 70 -3.19 2.66 4.46
CA ASN A 70 -2.86 2.79 5.88
C ASN A 70 -1.34 2.72 6.11
N ILE A 71 -0.64 1.76 5.48
CA ILE A 71 0.82 1.62 5.59
C ILE A 71 1.52 2.87 5.06
N ARG A 72 1.13 3.33 3.87
CA ARG A 72 1.67 4.54 3.24
C ARG A 72 1.40 5.77 4.08
N ASP A 73 0.19 5.93 4.61
CA ASP A 73 -0.16 7.06 5.47
C ASP A 73 0.66 7.05 6.76
N ALA A 74 0.75 5.90 7.44
CA ALA A 74 1.59 5.72 8.62
C ALA A 74 3.06 6.01 8.33
N PHE A 75 3.58 5.56 7.19
CA PHE A 75 4.95 5.83 6.74
C PHE A 75 5.18 7.31 6.46
N ILE A 76 4.32 7.96 5.69
CA ILE A 76 4.39 9.40 5.40
C ILE A 76 4.27 10.22 6.70
N ARG A 77 3.37 9.83 7.61
CA ARG A 77 3.21 10.47 8.91
C ARG A 77 4.46 10.31 9.77
N SER A 78 5.07 9.13 9.76
CA SER A 78 6.35 8.87 10.42
C SER A 78 7.49 9.70 9.82
N LEU A 79 7.57 9.78 8.48
CA LEU A 79 8.54 10.62 7.77
C LEU A 79 8.39 12.10 8.14
N LYS A 80 7.16 12.64 8.09
CA LYS A 80 6.86 14.03 8.49
C LYS A 80 7.16 14.28 9.97
N SER A 81 6.88 13.29 10.83
CA SER A 81 7.19 13.38 12.27
C SER A 81 8.70 13.44 12.51
N LYS A 82 9.51 12.71 11.73
CA LYS A 82 10.98 12.81 11.79
C LYS A 82 11.52 14.14 11.26
N SER A 83 10.79 14.81 10.38
CA SER A 83 11.14 16.18 9.93
C SER A 83 10.76 17.28 10.96
N GLY A 84 10.07 16.95 12.05
CA GLY A 84 9.47 17.93 12.98
C GLY A 84 9.66 17.69 14.48
N GLN A 85 10.43 16.68 14.90
CA GLN A 85 10.66 16.40 16.34
C GLN A 85 12.14 16.34 16.74
N ALA A 86 12.90 17.38 16.39
CA ALA A 86 14.02 17.83 17.22
C ALA A 86 13.58 18.85 18.29
N ALA A 87 12.30 19.22 18.36
CA ALA A 87 11.80 20.17 19.34
C ALA A 87 10.90 19.48 20.37
N LYS A 88 11.39 19.49 21.61
CA LYS A 88 10.62 19.41 22.87
C LYS A 88 10.42 18.00 23.44
N LYS A 89 11.53 17.30 23.71
CA LYS A 89 11.60 16.53 24.96
C LYS A 89 11.40 17.53 26.10
N LYS A 90 10.27 17.41 26.78
CA LYS A 90 9.93 18.16 28.00
C LYS A 90 11.14 18.14 28.95
N LEU A 91 11.69 19.33 29.26
CA LEU A 91 12.26 19.57 30.57
C LEU A 91 11.13 19.32 31.58
N HIS A 92 11.19 18.19 32.27
CA HIS A 92 10.59 18.06 33.59
C HIS A 92 11.74 18.27 34.56
N LEU A 93 11.95 19.52 34.96
CA LEU A 93 12.80 19.87 36.08
C LEU A 93 12.08 20.94 36.89
N SER A 94 11.91 20.60 38.18
CA SER A 94 11.45 21.41 39.31
C SER A 94 9.95 21.58 39.48
#